data_AF-A0A2N2LQA9-F1
#
_entry.id   AF-A0A2N2LQA9-F1
#
_cell.length_a   1.000
_cell.length_b   1.000
_cell.length_c   1.000
_cell.angle_alpha   90.00
_cell.angle_beta   90.00
_cell.angle_gamma   90.00
#
_symmetry.space_group_name_H-M   'P 1'
#
loop_
_entity.id
_entity.type
_entity.pdbx_description
1 polymer ?
#
loop_
_entity_poly.entity_id
_entity_poly.type
_entity_poly.pdbx_seq_one_letter_code
_entity_poly.pdbx_strand_id
1 'polypeptide(L)'
;GISTVYQEINLCLNLTVAENIMIGRAPQKFGSLDWKATNNKARQLLKELDVDIDVTQPLGSYSVAIQQMAAIARALDVSNTKILILDEPTSSLTTHETAQLFNVMRKLKEQGVAIIFITHFLDQVYEICDKITVLRNGALVGSYIPSELPRLELIAKMIGRILNELDDMSKHKLESSQNIKSDILLEAKGLGRSGFINPFDLELHAGEVGGLAGLLGSGRTEIAQLLFGVENPDIGSIKMDGKTIEDYSPLKSIDRGLALCPEDRKAEGIVGQLTVRENIILALQANRGWFKYLNTKTQNEIADKYIKLLSIATPNAEQLVKNLSGGNQQKVILARWLATNPQL
;
A
#
# COMPACT_ATOMS: atom_id res chain seq x y z
N GLY A 1 0.47 -24.82 19.24
CA GLY A 1 0.11 -24.66 17.82
C GLY A 1 0.81 -23.46 17.23
N ILE A 2 0.69 -23.28 15.92
CA ILE A 2 1.11 -22.07 15.18
C ILE A 2 -0.19 -21.40 14.72
N SER A 3 -0.31 -20.10 14.92
CA SER A 3 -1.46 -19.31 14.46
C SER A 3 -1.00 -18.07 13.70
N THR A 4 -1.73 -17.70 12.66
CA THR A 4 -1.45 -16.56 11.77
C THR A 4 -2.56 -15.54 11.80
N VAL A 5 -2.21 -14.26 11.88
CA VAL A 5 -3.08 -13.11 11.61
C VAL A 5 -2.52 -12.42 10.38
N TYR A 6 -3.33 -12.37 9.32
CA TYR A 6 -2.94 -11.81 8.03
C TYR A 6 -3.19 -10.31 7.97
N GLN A 7 -2.49 -9.62 7.07
CA GLN A 7 -2.64 -8.19 6.81
C GLN A 7 -4.08 -7.80 6.51
N GLU A 8 -4.75 -8.54 5.64
CA GLU A 8 -6.19 -8.39 5.38
C GLU A 8 -6.98 -9.24 6.40
N ILE A 9 -7.71 -8.56 7.27
CA ILE A 9 -8.48 -9.19 8.35
C ILE A 9 -9.67 -9.95 7.75
N ASN A 10 -9.58 -11.28 7.70
CA ASN A 10 -10.68 -12.15 7.32
C ASN A 10 -11.68 -12.30 8.48
N LEU A 11 -12.42 -11.22 8.77
CA LEU A 11 -13.52 -11.16 9.74
C LEU A 11 -14.80 -10.69 9.05
N CYS A 12 -15.93 -11.13 9.58
CA CYS A 12 -17.25 -10.76 9.07
C CYS A 12 -17.75 -9.54 9.85
N LEU A 13 -17.62 -8.34 9.26
CA LEU A 13 -17.94 -7.07 9.94
C LEU A 13 -19.42 -6.95 10.35
N ASN A 14 -20.30 -7.65 9.65
CA ASN A 14 -21.74 -7.71 9.94
C ASN A 14 -22.10 -8.69 11.07
N LEU A 15 -21.20 -9.59 11.45
CA LEU A 15 -21.38 -10.49 12.59
C LEU A 15 -20.86 -9.84 13.87
N THR A 16 -21.37 -10.29 15.01
CA THR A 16 -20.91 -9.82 16.30
C THR A 16 -19.45 -10.16 16.57
N VAL A 17 -18.83 -9.46 17.52
CA VAL A 17 -17.46 -9.78 17.95
C VAL A 17 -17.38 -11.23 18.46
N ALA A 18 -18.36 -11.67 19.25
CA ALA A 18 -18.39 -13.02 19.79
C ALA A 18 -18.48 -14.08 18.68
N GLU A 19 -19.32 -13.87 17.67
CA GLU A 19 -19.41 -14.76 16.50
C GLU A 19 -18.11 -14.84 15.74
N ASN A 20 -17.45 -13.70 15.52
CA ASN A 20 -16.18 -13.64 14.82
C ASN A 20 -15.08 -14.44 15.54
N ILE A 21 -14.94 -14.26 16.85
CA ILE A 21 -13.94 -14.95 17.67
C ILE A 21 -14.22 -16.46 17.72
N MET A 22 -15.49 -16.83 17.90
CA MET A 22 -15.92 -18.21 18.12
C MET A 22 -16.36 -18.94 16.85
N ILE A 23 -16.12 -18.35 15.67
CA ILE A 23 -16.63 -18.88 14.39
C ILE A 23 -16.19 -20.34 14.18
N GLY A 24 -17.16 -21.20 13.88
CA GLY A 24 -16.96 -22.65 13.73
C GLY A 24 -16.68 -23.42 15.03
N ARG A 25 -16.66 -22.76 16.19
CA ARG A 25 -16.24 -23.32 17.49
C ARG A 25 -17.12 -22.85 18.66
N ALA A 26 -18.28 -22.28 18.35
CA ALA A 26 -19.23 -21.82 19.35
C ALA A 26 -19.76 -23.02 20.16
N PRO A 27 -19.80 -22.93 21.50
CA PRO A 27 -20.37 -23.97 22.35
C PRO A 27 -21.80 -24.33 21.92
N GLN A 28 -22.12 -25.62 22.00
CA GLN A 28 -23.45 -26.13 21.68
C GLN A 28 -24.15 -26.66 22.92
N LYS A 29 -25.46 -26.46 22.99
CA LYS A 29 -26.34 -27.01 24.04
C LYS A 29 -27.58 -27.59 23.36
N PHE A 30 -27.81 -28.89 23.56
CA PHE A 30 -28.90 -29.64 22.93
C PHE A 30 -28.98 -29.48 21.39
N GLY A 31 -27.82 -29.48 20.71
CA GLY A 31 -27.75 -29.36 19.24
C GLY A 31 -27.94 -27.94 18.68
N SER A 32 -28.22 -26.96 19.52
CA SER A 32 -28.25 -25.54 19.16
C SER A 32 -27.04 -24.78 19.70
N LEU A 33 -26.72 -23.63 19.13
CA LEU A 33 -25.65 -22.75 19.63
C LEU A 33 -26.03 -22.16 21.00
N ASP A 34 -25.13 -22.27 21.97
CA ASP A 34 -25.26 -21.61 23.27
C ASP A 34 -24.65 -20.21 23.19
N TRP A 35 -25.49 -19.22 22.86
CA TRP A 35 -25.08 -17.82 22.75
C TRP A 35 -24.54 -17.25 24.05
N LYS A 36 -25.08 -17.66 25.21
CA LYS A 36 -24.63 -17.16 26.51
C LYS A 36 -23.22 -17.65 26.80
N ALA A 37 -22.94 -18.93 26.56
CA ALA A 37 -21.61 -19.49 26.69
C ALA A 37 -20.63 -18.88 25.67
N THR A 38 -21.07 -18.68 24.42
CA THR A 38 -20.27 -18.04 23.34
C THR A 38 -19.84 -16.63 23.74
N ASN A 39 -20.78 -15.79 24.18
CA ASN A 39 -20.50 -14.41 24.60
C ASN A 39 -19.58 -14.35 25.82
N ASN A 40 -19.77 -15.26 26.79
CA ASN A 40 -18.92 -15.32 27.97
C ASN A 40 -17.47 -15.71 27.61
N LYS A 41 -17.30 -16.70 26.72
CA LYS A 41 -15.97 -17.13 26.29
C LYS A 41 -15.26 -16.06 25.46
N ALA A 42 -15.97 -15.40 24.53
CA ALA A 42 -15.42 -14.29 23.77
C ALA A 42 -14.97 -13.13 24.67
N ARG A 43 -15.78 -12.77 25.67
CA ARG A 43 -15.43 -11.73 26.65
C ARG A 43 -14.20 -12.11 27.48
N GLN A 44 -14.07 -13.37 27.87
CA GLN A 44 -12.90 -13.85 28.59
C GLN A 44 -11.61 -13.70 27.75
N LEU A 45 -11.65 -14.14 26.48
CA LEU A 45 -10.50 -14.04 25.57
C LEU A 45 -10.07 -12.59 25.33
N LEU A 46 -11.02 -11.67 25.12
CA LEU A 46 -10.70 -10.26 24.95
C LEU A 46 -10.17 -9.62 26.24
N LYS A 47 -10.70 -10.03 27.40
CA LYS A 47 -10.22 -9.55 28.69
C LYS A 47 -8.78 -9.97 28.97
N GLU A 48 -8.36 -11.15 28.52
CA GLU A 48 -6.95 -11.59 28.57
C GLU A 48 -6.03 -10.68 27.74
N LEU A 49 -6.58 -10.03 26.71
CA LEU A 49 -5.90 -9.02 25.89
C LEU A 49 -6.15 -7.58 26.36
N ASP A 50 -6.74 -7.37 27.54
CA ASP A 50 -7.06 -6.03 28.10
C ASP A 50 -8.07 -5.23 27.27
N VAL A 51 -8.93 -5.92 26.52
CA VAL A 51 -9.97 -5.31 25.70
C VAL A 51 -11.32 -5.53 26.38
N ASP A 52 -11.95 -4.44 26.81
CA ASP A 52 -13.29 -4.46 27.41
C ASP A 52 -14.30 -3.78 26.48
N ILE A 53 -15.10 -4.58 25.79
CA ILE A 53 -16.10 -4.14 24.81
C ILE A 53 -17.35 -5.01 24.86
N ASP A 54 -18.46 -4.50 24.32
CA ASP A 54 -19.66 -5.30 24.14
C ASP A 54 -19.49 -6.28 22.97
N VAL A 55 -19.23 -7.54 23.32
CA VAL A 55 -19.02 -8.62 22.34
C VAL A 55 -20.27 -8.99 21.54
N THR A 56 -21.44 -8.47 21.93
CA THR A 56 -22.72 -8.72 21.25
C THR A 56 -23.03 -7.71 20.15
N GLN A 57 -22.22 -6.65 20.01
CA GLN A 57 -22.34 -5.70 18.91
C GLN A 57 -21.65 -6.22 17.63
N PRO A 58 -22.12 -5.81 16.43
CA PRO A 58 -21.44 -6.08 15.17
C PRO A 58 -19.98 -5.62 15.22
N LEU A 59 -19.06 -6.44 14.73
CA LEU A 59 -17.64 -6.14 14.76
C LEU A 59 -17.29 -4.85 13.98
N GLY A 60 -18.02 -4.58 12.89
CA GLY A 60 -17.83 -3.39 12.06
C GLY A 60 -18.21 -2.08 12.74
N SER A 61 -18.86 -2.08 13.91
CA SER A 61 -19.11 -0.85 14.68
C SER A 61 -17.90 -0.41 15.50
N TYR A 62 -16.87 -1.25 15.60
CA TYR A 62 -15.65 -0.97 16.36
C TYR A 62 -14.47 -0.55 15.46
N SER A 63 -13.48 0.11 16.08
CA SER A 63 -12.26 0.54 15.39
C SER A 63 -11.45 -0.65 14.86
N VAL A 64 -10.62 -0.38 13.85
CA VAL A 64 -9.75 -1.41 13.23
C VAL A 64 -8.84 -2.08 14.26
N ALA A 65 -8.40 -1.35 15.30
CA ALA A 65 -7.63 -1.93 16.40
C ALA A 65 -8.40 -3.03 17.14
N ILE A 66 -9.67 -2.79 17.46
CA ILE A 66 -10.53 -3.80 18.09
C ILE A 66 -10.74 -5.00 17.16
N GLN A 67 -10.90 -4.75 15.86
CA GLN A 67 -11.01 -5.82 14.87
C GLN A 67 -9.74 -6.69 14.84
N GLN A 68 -8.55 -6.08 14.94
CA GLN A 68 -7.29 -6.80 15.06
C GLN A 68 -7.20 -7.59 16.37
N MET A 69 -7.62 -7.00 17.50
CA MET A 69 -7.63 -7.71 18.79
C MET A 69 -8.57 -8.92 18.76
N ALA A 70 -9.72 -8.82 18.09
CA ALA A 70 -10.62 -9.94 17.87
C ALA A 70 -9.98 -11.03 16.99
N ALA A 71 -9.21 -10.65 15.95
CA ALA A 71 -8.46 -11.60 15.13
C ALA A 71 -7.39 -12.34 15.95
N ILE A 72 -6.66 -11.63 16.81
CA ILE A 72 -5.65 -12.20 17.71
C ILE A 72 -6.32 -13.13 18.74
N ALA A 73 -7.42 -12.69 19.38
CA ALA A 73 -8.19 -13.50 20.32
C ALA A 73 -8.67 -14.82 19.68
N ARG A 74 -9.19 -14.74 18.44
CA ARG A 74 -9.55 -15.93 17.64
C ARG A 74 -8.34 -16.84 17.43
N ALA A 75 -7.21 -16.29 17.00
CA ALA A 75 -5.99 -17.04 16.71
C ALA A 75 -5.44 -17.77 17.95
N LEU A 76 -5.54 -17.16 19.14
CA LEU A 76 -5.08 -17.72 20.41
C LEU A 76 -6.00 -18.82 20.96
N ASP A 77 -7.31 -18.74 20.73
CA ASP A 77 -8.25 -19.78 21.18
C ASP A 77 -8.28 -21.01 20.25
N VAL A 78 -7.96 -20.85 18.95
CA VAL A 78 -7.96 -21.95 17.96
C VAL A 78 -6.88 -22.98 18.26
N SER A 79 -5.72 -22.53 18.70
CA SER A 79 -4.60 -23.42 18.98
C SER A 79 -4.02 -22.99 20.32
N ASN A 80 -3.63 -23.92 21.19
CA ASN A 80 -2.81 -23.60 22.36
C ASN A 80 -1.47 -23.03 21.85
N THR A 81 -1.50 -21.75 21.49
CA THR A 81 -0.63 -21.15 20.47
C THR A 81 0.71 -20.91 21.13
N LYS A 82 1.75 -21.54 20.59
CA LYS A 82 3.12 -21.30 21.02
C LYS A 82 3.83 -20.32 20.10
N ILE A 83 3.33 -20.18 18.86
CA ILE A 83 3.88 -19.28 17.85
C ILE A 83 2.73 -18.49 17.21
N LEU A 84 2.76 -17.17 17.37
CA LEU A 84 1.83 -16.23 16.75
C LEU A 84 2.55 -15.47 15.62
N ILE A 85 2.02 -15.51 14.41
CA ILE A 85 2.54 -14.75 13.28
C ILE A 85 1.59 -13.59 13.01
N LEU A 86 2.11 -12.37 13.01
CA LEU A 86 1.37 -11.14 12.73
C LEU A 86 1.93 -10.48 11.48
N ASP A 87 1.11 -10.40 10.43
CA ASP A 87 1.49 -9.85 9.14
C ASP A 87 0.98 -8.41 8.96
N GLU A 88 1.89 -7.42 9.00
CA GLU A 88 1.61 -5.97 8.95
C GLU A 88 0.40 -5.49 9.79
N PRO A 89 0.26 -5.92 11.06
CA PRO A 89 -0.96 -5.70 11.84
C PRO A 89 -1.21 -4.23 12.24
N THR A 90 -0.23 -3.35 12.05
CA THR A 90 -0.28 -1.93 12.44
C THR A 90 -0.50 -0.97 11.28
N SER A 91 -0.52 -1.46 10.02
CA SER A 91 -0.52 -0.62 8.82
C SER A 91 -1.69 0.38 8.75
N SER A 92 -2.82 0.02 9.35
CA SER A 92 -4.06 0.82 9.41
C SER A 92 -4.38 1.40 10.79
N LEU A 93 -3.44 1.32 11.74
CA LEU A 93 -3.64 1.75 13.12
C LEU A 93 -3.03 3.11 13.41
N THR A 94 -3.68 3.88 14.28
CA THR A 94 -3.10 5.11 14.85
C THR A 94 -1.96 4.79 15.82
N THR A 95 -1.17 5.80 16.22
CA THR A 95 -0.08 5.64 17.21
C THR A 95 -0.60 5.09 18.55
N HIS A 96 -1.75 5.58 19.02
CA HIS A 96 -2.38 5.11 20.26
C HIS A 96 -2.82 3.65 20.15
N GLU A 97 -3.47 3.27 19.04
CA GLU A 97 -3.90 1.89 18.79
C GLU A 97 -2.72 0.93 18.62
N THR A 98 -1.64 1.39 18.00
CA THR A 98 -0.39 0.63 17.88
C THR A 98 0.22 0.34 19.25
N ALA A 99 0.23 1.32 20.17
CA ALA A 99 0.70 1.11 21.53
C ALA A 99 -0.14 0.08 22.30
N GLN A 100 -1.45 0.04 22.08
CA GLN A 100 -2.34 -0.98 22.64
C GLN A 100 -1.97 -2.39 22.12
N LEU A 101 -1.74 -2.53 20.82
CA LEU A 101 -1.28 -3.80 20.22
C LEU A 101 0.06 -4.24 20.82
N PHE A 102 1.00 -3.32 21.01
CA PHE A 102 2.30 -3.64 21.61
C PHE A 102 2.18 -4.11 23.06
N ASN A 103 1.28 -3.51 23.85
CA ASN A 103 1.02 -3.98 25.21
C ASN A 103 0.50 -5.43 25.22
N VAL A 104 -0.39 -5.77 24.29
CA VAL A 104 -0.87 -7.15 24.12
C VAL A 104 0.25 -8.09 23.70
N MET A 105 1.08 -7.69 22.74
CA MET A 105 2.24 -8.49 22.31
C MET A 105 3.22 -8.76 23.46
N ARG A 106 3.49 -7.76 24.32
CA ARG A 106 4.33 -7.92 25.53
C ARG A 106 3.73 -8.95 26.48
N LYS A 107 2.43 -8.86 26.78
CA LYS A 107 1.72 -9.84 27.64
C LYS A 107 1.79 -11.27 27.08
N LEU A 108 1.56 -11.43 25.78
CA LEU A 108 1.63 -12.74 25.14
C LEU A 108 3.06 -13.32 25.18
N LYS A 109 4.07 -12.47 25.00
CA LYS A 109 5.48 -12.85 25.18
C LYS A 109 5.77 -13.30 26.62
N GLU A 110 5.28 -12.56 27.62
CA GLU A 110 5.41 -12.94 29.04
C GLU A 110 4.75 -14.29 29.37
N GLN A 111 3.67 -14.64 28.64
CA GLN A 111 3.00 -15.93 28.73
C GLN A 111 3.74 -17.06 27.95
N GLY A 112 4.89 -16.77 27.35
CA GLY A 112 5.72 -17.74 26.63
C GLY A 112 5.31 -17.98 25.18
N VAL A 113 4.51 -17.10 24.58
CA VAL A 113 4.17 -17.15 23.15
C VAL A 113 5.29 -16.50 22.35
N ALA A 114 5.87 -17.23 21.40
CA ALA A 114 6.80 -16.67 20.43
C ALA A 114 6.01 -15.88 19.36
N ILE A 115 6.43 -14.66 19.05
CA ILE A 115 5.74 -13.80 18.09
C ILE A 115 6.65 -13.51 16.90
N ILE A 116 6.17 -13.81 15.69
CA ILE A 116 6.79 -13.40 14.43
C ILE A 116 6.02 -12.17 13.95
N PHE A 117 6.64 -11.01 14.06
CA PHE A 117 6.06 -9.73 13.66
C PHE A 117 6.66 -9.27 12.33
N ILE A 118 5.83 -9.18 11.29
CA ILE A 118 6.22 -8.74 9.95
C ILE A 118 5.79 -7.30 9.80
N THR A 119 6.74 -6.40 9.58
CA THR A 119 6.48 -4.97 9.41
C THR A 119 7.58 -4.32 8.58
N HIS A 120 7.24 -3.24 7.89
CA HIS A 120 8.20 -2.33 7.24
C HIS A 120 8.40 -1.03 8.04
N PHE A 121 7.70 -0.84 9.16
CA PHE A 121 7.84 0.33 10.02
C PHE A 121 8.98 0.13 11.02
N LEU A 122 10.10 0.83 10.80
CA LEU A 122 11.30 0.62 11.59
C LEU A 122 11.14 1.01 13.07
N ASP A 123 10.45 2.10 13.37
CA ASP A 123 10.23 2.54 14.76
C ASP A 123 9.59 1.42 15.60
N GLN A 124 8.64 0.70 15.01
CA GLN A 124 7.97 -0.44 15.63
C GLN A 124 8.93 -1.59 15.90
N VAL A 125 9.80 -1.91 14.93
CA VAL A 125 10.80 -2.98 15.07
C VAL A 125 11.72 -2.70 16.26
N TYR A 126 12.22 -1.47 16.39
CA TYR A 126 13.11 -1.10 17.48
C TYR A 126 12.39 -0.99 18.84
N GLU A 127 11.07 -0.80 18.85
CA GLU A 127 10.30 -0.71 20.09
C GLU A 127 9.96 -2.09 20.69
N ILE A 128 9.60 -3.07 19.85
CA ILE A 128 8.96 -4.30 20.32
C ILE A 128 9.75 -5.59 20.05
N CYS A 129 10.65 -5.60 19.07
CA CYS A 129 11.32 -6.82 18.65
C CYS A 129 12.57 -7.09 19.49
N ASP A 130 12.81 -8.38 19.80
CA ASP A 130 14.09 -8.82 20.38
C ASP A 130 15.13 -9.18 19.32
N LYS A 131 14.67 -9.52 18.12
CA LYS A 131 15.51 -9.98 17.00
C LYS A 131 14.91 -9.53 15.68
N ILE A 132 15.75 -9.04 14.79
CA ILE A 132 15.40 -8.59 13.43
C ILE A 132 15.89 -9.64 12.46
N THR A 133 15.05 -10.05 11.50
CA THR A 133 15.46 -10.91 10.38
C THR A 133 15.13 -10.21 9.08
N VAL A 134 16.13 -10.03 8.22
CA VAL A 134 15.96 -9.34 6.94
C VAL A 134 15.94 -10.36 5.81
N LEU A 135 14.84 -10.38 5.06
CA LEU A 135 14.69 -11.16 3.84
C LEU A 135 14.70 -10.22 2.63
N ARG A 136 15.46 -10.57 1.59
CA ARG A 136 15.53 -9.81 0.34
C ARG A 136 15.58 -10.77 -0.83
N ASN A 137 14.75 -10.52 -1.85
CA ASN A 137 14.66 -11.35 -3.06
C ASN A 137 14.49 -12.85 -2.76
N GLY A 138 13.70 -13.19 -1.73
CA GLY A 138 13.47 -14.58 -1.31
C GLY A 138 14.64 -15.24 -0.56
N ALA A 139 15.72 -14.50 -0.29
CA ALA A 139 16.89 -15.00 0.44
C ALA A 139 17.05 -14.31 1.81
N LEU A 140 17.60 -15.04 2.77
CA LEU A 140 18.00 -14.49 4.07
C LEU A 140 19.23 -13.60 3.89
N VAL A 141 19.09 -12.31 4.20
CA VAL A 141 20.21 -11.37 4.26
C VAL A 141 20.97 -11.53 5.58
N GLY A 142 20.23 -11.70 6.68
CA GLY A 142 20.80 -11.95 7.99
C GLY A 142 19.80 -11.76 9.13
N SER A 143 20.27 -12.04 10.35
CA SER A 143 19.54 -11.79 11.58
C SER A 143 20.39 -10.98 12.55
N TYR A 144 19.76 -10.04 13.26
CA TYR A 144 20.44 -9.02 14.05
C TYR A 144 19.71 -8.78 15.37
N ILE A 145 20.45 -8.29 16.36
CA ILE A 145 19.88 -7.76 17.60
C ILE A 145 19.62 -6.26 17.37
N PRO A 146 18.42 -5.72 17.66
CA PRO A 146 18.11 -4.31 17.41
C PRO A 146 19.11 -3.32 18.02
N SER A 147 19.61 -3.59 19.23
CA SER A 147 20.60 -2.72 19.89
C SER A 147 21.96 -2.65 19.19
N GLU A 148 22.27 -3.62 18.33
CA GLU A 148 23.55 -3.72 17.61
C GLU A 148 23.45 -3.25 16.16
N LEU A 149 22.25 -2.92 15.67
CA LEU A 149 22.03 -2.57 14.28
C LEU A 149 21.45 -1.15 14.18
N PRO A 150 22.26 -0.14 13.80
CA PRO A 150 21.77 1.20 13.53
C PRO A 150 20.68 1.22 12.46
N ARG A 151 19.70 2.11 12.60
CA ARG A 151 18.53 2.25 11.70
C ARG A 151 18.93 2.35 10.22
N LEU A 152 19.92 3.19 9.94
CA LEU A 152 20.39 3.42 8.57
C LEU A 152 21.01 2.15 7.96
N GLU A 153 21.69 1.35 8.77
CA GLU A 153 22.27 0.08 8.33
C GLU A 153 21.19 -0.96 8.07
N LEU A 154 20.14 -1.03 8.89
CA LEU A 154 18.97 -1.88 8.63
C LEU A 154 18.33 -1.54 7.27
N ILE A 155 18.11 -0.24 6.99
CA ILE A 155 17.60 0.24 5.71
C ILE A 155 18.49 -0.21 4.56
N ALA A 156 19.80 -0.02 4.68
CA ALA A 156 20.79 -0.43 3.69
C ALA A 156 20.70 -1.93 3.39
N LYS A 157 20.58 -2.77 4.44
CA LYS A 157 20.44 -4.23 4.29
C LYS A 157 19.12 -4.63 3.62
N MET A 158 18.00 -3.97 3.97
CA MET A 158 16.67 -4.21 3.39
C MET A 158 16.63 -3.89 1.89
N ILE A 159 17.18 -2.72 1.50
CA ILE A 159 17.18 -2.25 0.10
C ILE A 159 18.30 -2.92 -0.70
N GLY A 160 19.35 -3.39 -0.04
CA GLY A 160 20.53 -3.98 -0.66
C GLY A 160 21.46 -2.96 -1.30
N ARG A 161 21.53 -1.77 -0.72
CA ARG A 161 22.44 -0.68 -1.13
C ARG A 161 23.51 -0.47 -0.08
N ILE A 162 24.68 -0.02 -0.52
CA ILE A 162 25.79 0.32 0.37
C ILE A 162 25.50 1.70 0.97
N LEU A 163 25.82 1.93 2.24
CA LEU A 163 25.62 3.24 2.92
C LEU A 163 26.19 4.42 2.10
N ASN A 164 27.32 4.20 1.42
CA ASN A 164 27.95 5.19 0.53
C ASN A 164 27.04 5.64 -0.63
N GLU A 165 26.22 4.74 -1.19
CA GLU A 165 25.27 5.08 -2.27
C GLU A 165 24.13 5.96 -1.75
N LEU A 166 23.74 5.82 -0.49
CA LEU A 166 22.73 6.68 0.15
C LEU A 166 23.28 8.09 0.36
N ASP A 167 24.54 8.21 0.79
CA ASP A 167 25.24 9.49 0.92
C ASP A 167 25.48 10.15 -0.44
N ASP A 168 25.84 9.40 -1.47
CA ASP A 168 26.03 9.94 -2.83
C ASP A 168 24.71 10.46 -3.44
N MET A 169 23.56 9.84 -3.14
CA MET A 169 22.26 10.41 -3.53
C MET A 169 21.99 11.78 -2.88
N SER A 170 22.39 11.97 -1.62
CA SER A 170 22.24 13.27 -0.96
C SER A 170 23.15 14.35 -1.56
N LYS A 171 24.32 13.98 -2.07
CA LYS A 171 25.22 14.88 -2.82
C LYS A 171 24.67 15.22 -4.20
N HIS A 172 24.16 14.25 -4.96
CA HIS A 172 23.54 14.50 -6.27
C HIS A 172 22.28 15.37 -6.20
N LYS A 173 21.60 15.44 -5.05
CA LYS A 173 20.48 16.36 -4.82
C LYS A 173 20.88 17.85 -4.90
N LEU A 174 22.14 18.17 -4.59
CA LEU A 174 22.70 19.53 -4.67
C LEU A 174 23.15 19.91 -6.10
N GLU A 175 23.49 18.93 -6.93
CA GLU A 175 23.85 19.16 -8.34
C GLU A 175 22.61 19.26 -9.24
N SER A 176 21.58 18.46 -8.97
CA SER A 176 20.33 18.45 -9.74
C SER A 176 19.50 19.73 -9.58
N SER A 177 19.64 20.43 -8.45
CA SER A 177 19.01 21.74 -8.23
C SER A 177 19.59 22.84 -9.12
N GLN A 178 20.79 22.66 -9.70
CA GLN A 178 21.37 23.58 -10.68
C GLN A 178 20.81 23.41 -12.10
N ASN A 179 20.10 22.31 -12.37
CA ASN A 179 19.54 21.97 -13.69
C ASN A 179 18.02 22.23 -13.80
N ILE A 180 17.39 22.80 -12.77
CA ILE A 180 15.98 23.19 -12.84
C ILE A 180 15.88 24.36 -13.83
N LYS A 181 15.17 24.14 -14.93
CA LYS A 181 14.92 25.22 -15.89
C LYS A 181 13.95 26.23 -15.27
N SER A 182 14.14 27.51 -15.58
CA SER A 182 13.22 28.57 -15.16
C SER A 182 11.80 28.40 -15.71
N ASP A 183 11.65 27.63 -16.78
CA ASP A 183 10.40 27.50 -17.51
C ASP A 183 9.40 26.64 -16.72
N ILE A 184 8.21 27.20 -16.48
CA ILE A 184 7.09 26.51 -15.84
C ILE A 184 6.52 25.49 -16.83
N LEU A 185 6.62 24.21 -16.47
CA LEU A 185 6.07 23.12 -17.26
C LEU A 185 4.56 23.02 -17.07
N LEU A 186 4.08 23.12 -15.82
CA LEU A 186 2.67 23.05 -15.47
C LEU A 186 2.33 24.11 -14.41
N GLU A 187 1.26 24.86 -14.66
CA GLU A 187 0.74 25.92 -13.80
C GLU A 187 -0.75 25.66 -13.56
N ALA A 188 -1.15 25.44 -12.31
CA ALA A 188 -2.54 25.43 -11.87
C ALA A 188 -2.82 26.69 -11.05
N LYS A 189 -3.85 27.45 -11.42
CA LYS A 189 -4.25 28.69 -10.75
C LYS A 189 -5.69 28.64 -10.31
N GLY A 190 -5.91 28.73 -9.00
CA GLY A 190 -7.20 28.65 -8.33
C GLY A 190 -7.98 27.38 -8.71
N LEU A 191 -7.27 26.30 -9.05
CA LEU A 191 -7.87 25.10 -9.61
C LEU A 191 -8.63 24.36 -8.52
N GLY A 192 -9.89 24.03 -8.77
CA GLY A 192 -10.71 23.33 -7.80
C GLY A 192 -11.92 22.65 -8.41
N ARG A 193 -12.62 21.90 -7.56
CA ARG A 193 -13.92 21.32 -7.88
C ARG A 193 -14.81 21.30 -6.64
N SER A 194 -16.00 21.91 -6.76
CA SER A 194 -16.98 22.00 -5.69
C SER A 194 -17.36 20.61 -5.15
N GLY A 195 -17.29 20.46 -3.82
CA GLY A 195 -17.60 19.18 -3.15
C GLY A 195 -16.52 18.10 -3.31
N PHE A 196 -15.39 18.42 -3.94
CA PHE A 196 -14.29 17.49 -4.17
C PHE A 196 -12.97 18.02 -3.56
N ILE A 197 -12.52 19.21 -3.99
CA ILE A 197 -11.34 19.87 -3.42
C ILE A 197 -11.44 21.39 -3.51
N ASN A 198 -10.98 22.07 -2.46
CA ASN A 198 -10.88 23.52 -2.42
C ASN A 198 -9.87 24.03 -3.47
N PRO A 199 -10.04 25.27 -3.98
CA PRO A 199 -9.11 25.88 -4.92
C PRO A 199 -7.67 25.84 -4.42
N PHE A 200 -6.74 25.47 -5.31
CA PHE A 200 -5.31 25.51 -5.03
C PHE A 200 -4.51 26.10 -6.19
N ASP A 201 -3.32 26.60 -5.85
CA ASP A 201 -2.30 27.04 -6.79
C ASP A 201 -1.13 26.05 -6.74
N LEU A 202 -0.60 25.68 -7.91
CA LEU A 202 0.57 24.81 -8.04
C LEU A 202 1.36 25.20 -9.27
N GLU A 203 2.68 25.34 -9.11
CA GLU A 203 3.61 25.55 -10.22
C GLU A 203 4.66 24.43 -10.17
N LEU A 204 4.93 23.82 -11.33
CA LEU A 204 5.94 22.78 -11.51
C LEU A 204 6.88 23.18 -12.64
N HIS A 205 8.17 23.20 -12.35
CA HIS A 205 9.21 23.54 -13.32
C HIS A 205 9.79 22.30 -14.01
N ALA A 206 10.28 22.47 -15.24
CA ALA A 206 10.94 21.37 -15.94
C ALA A 206 12.22 20.94 -15.22
N GLY A 207 12.30 19.65 -14.86
CA GLY A 207 13.41 19.06 -14.10
C GLY A 207 13.24 19.11 -12.58
N GLU A 208 12.13 19.69 -12.10
CA GLU A 208 11.78 19.69 -10.67
C GLU A 208 11.11 18.38 -10.25
N VAL A 209 11.30 18.00 -8.98
CA VAL A 209 10.52 16.93 -8.34
C VAL A 209 9.72 17.55 -7.19
N GLY A 210 8.41 17.68 -7.39
CA GLY A 210 7.47 18.15 -6.37
C GLY A 210 6.99 17.02 -5.45
N GLY A 211 6.94 17.27 -4.15
CA GLY A 211 6.42 16.33 -3.16
C GLY A 211 5.14 16.85 -2.50
N LEU A 212 4.04 16.10 -2.60
CA LEU A 212 2.78 16.39 -1.92
C LEU A 212 2.62 15.49 -0.68
N ALA A 213 2.56 16.08 0.51
CA ALA A 213 2.42 15.36 1.78
C ALA A 213 1.20 15.87 2.56
N GLY A 214 0.55 14.97 3.31
CA GLY A 214 -0.64 15.26 4.09
C GLY A 214 -1.30 13.99 4.64
N LEU A 215 -2.21 14.16 5.60
CA LEU A 215 -2.98 13.05 6.18
C LEU A 215 -3.92 12.42 5.14
N LEU A 216 -4.49 11.25 5.46
CA LEU A 216 -5.53 10.65 4.64
C LEU A 216 -6.71 11.63 4.50
N GLY A 217 -7.21 11.81 3.27
CA GLY A 217 -8.28 12.78 2.97
C GLY A 217 -7.82 14.24 2.85
N SER A 218 -6.50 14.51 2.82
CA SER A 218 -5.99 15.87 2.64
C SER A 218 -6.05 16.40 1.20
N GLY A 219 -6.61 15.65 0.24
CA GLY A 219 -6.73 16.07 -1.15
C GLY A 219 -5.59 15.64 -2.09
N ARG A 220 -4.64 14.79 -1.66
CA ARG A 220 -3.46 14.43 -2.47
C ARG A 220 -3.84 13.74 -3.78
N THR A 221 -4.74 12.76 -3.70
CA THR A 221 -5.19 11.96 -4.83
C THR A 221 -6.14 12.78 -5.71
N GLU A 222 -6.96 13.62 -5.10
CA GLU A 222 -7.88 14.55 -5.73
C GLU A 222 -7.15 15.60 -6.57
N ILE A 223 -6.02 16.16 -6.07
CA ILE A 223 -5.15 17.06 -6.85
C ILE A 223 -4.65 16.34 -8.10
N ALA A 224 -4.08 15.14 -7.96
CA ALA A 224 -3.53 14.39 -9.09
C ALA A 224 -4.61 14.03 -10.12
N GLN A 225 -5.81 13.66 -9.66
CA GLN A 225 -6.96 13.36 -10.52
C GLN A 225 -7.47 14.58 -11.29
N LEU A 226 -7.51 15.77 -10.67
CA LEU A 226 -7.86 17.01 -11.37
C LEU A 226 -6.81 17.40 -12.41
N LEU A 227 -5.52 17.35 -12.04
CA LEU A 227 -4.43 17.68 -12.96
C LEU A 227 -4.39 16.77 -14.18
N PHE A 228 -4.69 15.48 -13.99
CA PHE A 228 -4.76 14.50 -15.07
C PHE A 228 -6.10 14.51 -15.83
N GLY A 229 -7.13 15.20 -15.32
CA GLY A 229 -8.46 15.24 -15.93
C GLY A 229 -9.24 13.93 -15.79
N VAL A 230 -9.01 13.16 -14.72
CA VAL A 230 -9.94 12.08 -14.30
C VAL A 230 -11.24 12.72 -13.81
N GLU A 231 -11.10 13.79 -13.04
CA GLU A 231 -12.17 14.68 -12.65
C GLU A 231 -11.96 16.04 -13.31
N ASN A 232 -13.03 16.67 -13.77
CA ASN A 232 -12.96 17.99 -14.38
C ASN A 232 -13.05 19.10 -13.32
N PRO A 233 -12.19 20.12 -13.39
CA PRO A 233 -12.31 21.30 -12.54
C PRO A 233 -13.55 22.12 -12.92
N ASP A 234 -14.20 22.76 -11.95
CA ASP A 234 -15.29 23.71 -12.18
C ASP A 234 -14.86 25.18 -11.99
N ILE A 235 -13.68 25.38 -11.41
CA ILE A 235 -13.08 26.68 -11.12
C ILE A 235 -11.56 26.63 -11.36
N GLY A 236 -11.00 27.80 -11.68
CA GLY A 236 -9.58 27.96 -11.95
C GLY A 236 -9.16 27.57 -13.37
N SER A 237 -7.86 27.38 -13.57
CA SER A 237 -7.30 27.03 -14.86
C SER A 237 -6.00 26.25 -14.72
N ILE A 238 -5.70 25.42 -15.72
CA ILE A 238 -4.41 24.75 -15.87
C ILE A 238 -3.74 25.24 -17.14
N LYS A 239 -2.44 25.49 -17.09
CA LYS A 239 -1.58 25.67 -18.28
C LYS A 239 -0.47 24.63 -18.28
N MET A 240 -0.11 24.16 -19.47
CA MET A 240 1.06 23.32 -19.68
C MET A 240 1.85 23.85 -20.87
N ASP A 241 3.18 23.98 -20.73
CA ASP A 241 4.05 24.65 -21.70
C ASP A 241 3.53 26.03 -22.13
N GLY A 242 3.01 26.80 -21.16
CA GLY A 242 2.42 28.12 -21.38
C GLY A 242 1.05 28.15 -22.08
N LYS A 243 0.49 26.99 -22.47
CA LYS A 243 -0.82 26.89 -23.13
C LYS A 243 -1.91 26.50 -22.15
N THR A 244 -3.01 27.25 -22.12
CA THR A 244 -4.20 26.93 -21.32
C THR A 244 -4.85 25.63 -21.79
N ILE A 245 -5.17 24.76 -20.83
CA ILE A 245 -5.92 23.53 -21.05
C ILE A 245 -7.41 23.84 -20.94
N GLU A 246 -8.15 23.58 -22.02
CA GLU A 246 -9.62 23.75 -22.04
C GLU A 246 -10.35 22.39 -22.00
N ASP A 247 -9.73 21.34 -22.55
CA ASP A 247 -10.29 20.00 -22.64
C ASP A 247 -9.62 19.07 -21.62
N TYR A 248 -10.35 18.84 -20.53
CA TYR A 248 -9.98 17.97 -19.43
C TYR A 248 -10.49 16.56 -19.72
N SER A 249 -9.57 15.66 -20.06
CA SER A 249 -9.85 14.25 -20.15
C SER A 249 -8.56 13.43 -20.07
N PRO A 250 -8.60 12.18 -19.59
CA PRO A 250 -7.40 11.37 -19.43
C PRO A 250 -6.65 11.17 -20.75
N LEU A 251 -7.37 10.97 -21.86
CA LEU A 251 -6.77 10.80 -23.18
C LEU A 251 -5.99 12.05 -23.62
N LYS A 252 -6.57 13.24 -23.43
CA LYS A 252 -5.91 14.50 -23.79
C LYS A 252 -4.73 14.81 -22.89
N SER A 253 -4.79 14.42 -21.62
CA SER A 253 -3.67 14.53 -20.70
C SER A 253 -2.49 13.66 -21.14
N ILE A 254 -2.75 12.42 -21.58
CA ILE A 254 -1.71 11.55 -22.16
C ILE A 254 -1.11 12.16 -23.43
N ASP A 255 -1.93 12.73 -24.30
CA ASP A 255 -1.46 13.44 -25.52
C ASP A 255 -0.54 14.63 -25.19
N ARG A 256 -0.79 15.31 -24.07
CA ARG A 256 0.05 16.41 -23.57
C ARG A 256 1.30 15.91 -22.85
N GLY A 257 1.45 14.60 -22.66
CA GLY A 257 2.59 14.00 -21.98
C GLY A 257 2.44 13.91 -20.47
N LEU A 258 1.22 13.94 -19.93
CA LEU A 258 0.99 13.64 -18.51
C LEU A 258 0.85 12.12 -18.33
N ALA A 259 1.38 11.60 -17.22
CA ALA A 259 1.11 10.26 -16.74
C ALA A 259 0.52 10.29 -15.31
N LEU A 260 -0.36 9.35 -14.99
CA LEU A 260 -0.93 9.22 -13.64
C LEU A 260 -0.77 7.79 -13.11
N CYS A 261 0.12 7.61 -12.14
CA CYS A 261 0.16 6.38 -11.36
C CYS A 261 -0.85 6.46 -10.19
N PRO A 262 -1.92 5.66 -10.17
CA PRO A 262 -2.92 5.73 -9.11
C PRO A 262 -2.39 5.16 -7.79
N GLU A 263 -2.97 5.62 -6.67
CA GLU A 263 -2.66 5.15 -5.32
C GLU A 263 -3.16 3.71 -5.11
N ASP A 264 -4.42 3.42 -5.47
CA ASP A 264 -4.96 2.06 -5.41
C ASP A 264 -4.60 1.25 -6.68
N ARG A 265 -3.50 0.50 -6.57
CA ARG A 265 -3.04 -0.35 -7.66
C ARG A 265 -4.08 -1.41 -8.07
N LYS A 266 -4.86 -1.96 -7.14
CA LYS A 266 -5.72 -3.15 -7.38
C LYS A 266 -7.01 -2.72 -8.06
N ALA A 267 -7.63 -1.65 -7.57
CA ALA A 267 -8.90 -1.15 -8.09
C ALA A 267 -8.71 -0.33 -9.37
N GLU A 268 -7.66 0.50 -9.44
CA GLU A 268 -7.51 1.52 -10.49
C GLU A 268 -6.28 1.30 -11.38
N GLY A 269 -5.27 0.58 -10.90
CA GLY A 269 -3.98 0.45 -11.56
C GLY A 269 -3.86 -0.69 -12.57
N ILE A 270 -4.30 -1.91 -12.24
CA ILE A 270 -4.10 -3.11 -13.07
C ILE A 270 -5.42 -3.70 -13.57
N VAL A 271 -5.37 -4.31 -14.76
CA VAL A 271 -6.42 -5.23 -15.20
C VAL A 271 -5.90 -6.64 -14.97
N GLY A 272 -6.31 -7.25 -13.84
CA GLY A 272 -5.71 -8.49 -13.34
C GLY A 272 -5.85 -9.70 -14.27
N GLN A 273 -6.87 -9.70 -15.13
CA GLN A 273 -7.16 -10.74 -16.12
C GLN A 273 -6.30 -10.61 -17.38
N LEU A 274 -5.62 -9.48 -17.57
CA LEU A 274 -4.71 -9.25 -18.69
C LEU A 274 -3.27 -9.65 -18.33
N THR A 275 -2.48 -9.93 -19.37
CA THR A 275 -1.06 -10.27 -19.23
C THR A 275 -0.21 -9.05 -18.87
N VAL A 276 1.05 -9.28 -18.49
CA VAL A 276 2.03 -8.21 -18.26
C VAL A 276 2.17 -7.34 -19.51
N ARG A 277 2.31 -7.95 -20.69
CA ARG A 277 2.36 -7.25 -21.98
C ARG A 277 1.15 -6.34 -22.16
N GLU A 278 -0.04 -6.90 -22.02
CA GLU A 278 -1.29 -6.18 -22.26
C GLU A 278 -1.45 -5.01 -21.29
N ASN A 279 -1.09 -5.21 -20.02
CA ASN A 279 -1.09 -4.12 -19.05
C ASN A 279 -0.09 -3.01 -19.40
N ILE A 280 1.12 -3.34 -19.87
CA ILE A 280 2.12 -2.31 -20.26
C ILE A 280 1.64 -1.53 -21.50
N ILE A 281 1.08 -2.22 -22.49
CA ILE A 281 0.69 -1.61 -23.76
C ILE A 281 -0.61 -0.80 -23.66
N LEU A 282 -1.43 -1.03 -22.64
CA LEU A 282 -2.78 -0.50 -22.54
C LEU A 282 -2.89 1.02 -22.77
N ALA A 283 -2.07 1.83 -22.10
CA ALA A 283 -2.11 3.29 -22.25
C ALA A 283 -1.66 3.73 -23.65
N LEU A 284 -0.63 3.08 -24.21
CA LEU A 284 -0.15 3.36 -25.55
C LEU A 284 -1.21 3.01 -26.61
N GLN A 285 -1.91 1.87 -26.46
CA GLN A 285 -2.96 1.46 -27.38
C GLN A 285 -4.21 2.34 -27.26
N ALA A 286 -4.57 2.76 -26.04
CA ALA A 286 -5.68 3.68 -25.79
C ALA A 286 -5.43 5.01 -26.53
N ASN A 287 -4.21 5.54 -26.49
CA ASN A 287 -3.89 6.78 -27.18
C ASN A 287 -3.90 6.64 -28.72
N ARG A 288 -3.49 5.49 -29.26
CA ARG A 288 -3.53 5.24 -30.71
C ARG A 288 -4.95 5.05 -31.26
N GLY A 289 -5.90 4.73 -30.39
CA GLY A 289 -7.29 4.42 -30.74
C GLY A 289 -7.47 3.01 -31.33
N TRP A 290 -8.74 2.62 -31.54
CA TRP A 290 -9.11 1.25 -31.92
C TRP A 290 -8.63 0.83 -33.32
N PHE A 291 -8.45 1.78 -34.24
CA PHE A 291 -8.11 1.50 -35.64
C PHE A 291 -6.60 1.38 -35.90
N LYS A 292 -5.75 1.75 -34.93
CA LYS A 292 -4.27 1.72 -35.06
C LYS A 292 -3.67 0.72 -34.07
N TYR A 293 -3.99 -0.55 -34.28
CA TYR A 293 -3.50 -1.63 -33.43
C TYR A 293 -1.97 -1.75 -33.51
N LEU A 294 -1.32 -1.88 -32.35
CA LEU A 294 0.08 -2.26 -32.26
C LEU A 294 0.23 -3.74 -32.58
N ASN A 295 1.02 -4.08 -33.59
CA ASN A 295 1.27 -5.49 -33.88
C ASN A 295 1.91 -6.20 -32.67
N THR A 296 1.67 -7.50 -32.54
CA THR A 296 2.12 -8.28 -31.37
C THR A 296 3.64 -8.26 -31.20
N LYS A 297 4.41 -8.19 -32.30
CA LYS A 297 5.87 -8.12 -32.26
C LYS A 297 6.35 -6.85 -31.54
N THR A 298 5.84 -5.69 -31.91
CA THR A 298 6.14 -4.40 -31.28
C THR A 298 5.66 -4.36 -29.84
N GLN A 299 4.50 -4.96 -29.53
CA GLN A 299 4.04 -5.08 -28.15
C GLN A 299 5.02 -5.87 -27.28
N ASN A 300 5.52 -7.01 -27.78
CA ASN A 300 6.52 -7.83 -27.09
C ASN A 300 7.83 -7.07 -26.90
N GLU A 301 8.32 -6.38 -27.93
CA GLU A 301 9.57 -5.59 -27.85
C GLU A 301 9.49 -4.51 -26.77
N ILE A 302 8.36 -3.79 -26.68
CA ILE A 302 8.14 -2.76 -25.64
C ILE A 302 8.03 -3.41 -24.25
N ALA A 303 7.25 -4.50 -24.13
CA ALA A 303 7.09 -5.19 -22.86
C ALA A 303 8.43 -5.72 -22.34
N ASP A 304 9.22 -6.40 -23.18
CA ASP A 304 10.52 -6.95 -22.83
C ASP A 304 11.53 -5.86 -22.43
N LYS A 305 11.50 -4.71 -23.12
CA LYS A 305 12.31 -3.54 -22.76
C LYS A 305 12.02 -3.11 -21.33
N TYR A 306 10.75 -2.92 -20.97
CA TYR A 306 10.37 -2.43 -19.64
C TYR A 306 10.47 -3.49 -18.53
N ILE A 307 10.23 -4.76 -18.86
CA ILE A 307 10.49 -5.88 -17.94
C ILE A 307 11.95 -5.88 -17.51
N LYS A 308 12.88 -5.69 -18.44
CA LYS A 308 14.32 -5.59 -18.16
C LYS A 308 14.64 -4.30 -17.40
N LEU A 309 14.20 -3.15 -17.91
CA LEU A 309 14.53 -1.84 -17.35
C LEU A 309 14.09 -1.70 -15.89
N LEU A 310 12.90 -2.18 -15.54
CA LEU A 310 12.35 -2.09 -14.17
C LEU A 310 12.61 -3.35 -13.34
N SER A 311 13.28 -4.36 -13.90
CA SER A 311 13.50 -5.66 -13.26
C SER A 311 12.20 -6.26 -12.72
N ILE A 312 11.21 -6.41 -13.60
CA ILE A 312 9.91 -7.02 -13.27
C ILE A 312 10.13 -8.52 -13.17
N ALA A 313 9.93 -9.09 -11.98
CA ALA A 313 10.05 -10.52 -11.77
C ALA A 313 8.83 -11.25 -12.33
N THR A 314 8.94 -11.72 -13.58
CA THR A 314 7.93 -12.50 -14.28
C THR A 314 8.62 -13.56 -15.17
N PRO A 315 8.05 -14.75 -15.35
CA PRO A 315 8.61 -15.75 -16.27
C PRO A 315 8.69 -15.25 -17.72
N ASN A 316 7.68 -14.47 -18.15
CA ASN A 316 7.60 -13.84 -19.46
C ASN A 316 6.50 -12.77 -19.48
N ALA A 317 6.32 -12.09 -20.61
CA ALA A 317 5.33 -11.03 -20.79
C ALA A 317 3.87 -11.54 -20.87
N GLU A 318 3.64 -12.84 -21.08
CA GLU A 318 2.29 -13.45 -21.17
C GLU A 318 1.75 -13.93 -19.82
N GLN A 319 2.52 -13.80 -18.75
CA GLN A 319 2.03 -14.10 -17.39
C GLN A 319 0.91 -13.12 -17.02
N LEU A 320 -0.15 -13.64 -16.41
CA LEU A 320 -1.24 -12.80 -15.86
C LEU A 320 -0.73 -11.92 -14.73
N VAL A 321 -1.04 -10.61 -14.78
CA VAL A 321 -0.54 -9.64 -13.79
C VAL A 321 -1.05 -9.92 -12.38
N LYS A 322 -2.27 -10.47 -12.24
CA LYS A 322 -2.82 -10.84 -10.92
C LYS A 322 -1.96 -11.86 -10.15
N ASN A 323 -1.14 -12.65 -10.85
CA ASN A 323 -0.28 -13.67 -10.26
C ASN A 323 1.07 -13.12 -9.79
N LEU A 324 1.39 -11.87 -10.10
CA LEU A 324 2.61 -11.21 -9.65
C LEU A 324 2.46 -10.67 -8.23
N SER A 325 3.58 -10.53 -7.51
CA SER A 325 3.58 -9.83 -6.22
C SER A 325 3.21 -8.35 -6.38
N GLY A 326 2.71 -7.72 -5.31
CA GLY A 326 2.24 -6.33 -5.34
C GLY A 326 3.28 -5.33 -5.87
N GLY A 327 4.55 -5.47 -5.46
CA GLY A 327 5.64 -4.62 -5.96
C GLY A 327 5.92 -4.81 -7.46
N ASN A 328 5.79 -6.03 -7.99
CA ASN A 328 5.93 -6.25 -9.44
C ASN A 328 4.71 -5.71 -10.21
N GLN A 329 3.52 -5.76 -9.62
CA GLN A 329 2.34 -5.12 -10.21
C GLN A 329 2.51 -3.60 -10.30
N GLN A 330 3.08 -2.95 -9.27
CA GLN A 330 3.42 -1.52 -9.33
C GLN A 330 4.44 -1.21 -10.43
N LYS A 331 5.48 -2.03 -10.59
CA LYS A 331 6.44 -1.86 -11.69
C LYS A 331 5.78 -1.99 -13.07
N VAL A 332 4.79 -2.87 -13.23
CA VAL A 332 4.02 -3.00 -14.47
C VAL A 332 3.20 -1.74 -14.74
N ILE A 333 2.57 -1.15 -13.72
CA ILE A 333 1.86 0.14 -13.87
C ILE A 333 2.84 1.25 -14.28
N LEU A 334 3.99 1.33 -13.61
CA LEU A 334 5.01 2.32 -13.95
C LEU A 334 5.52 2.13 -15.40
N ALA A 335 5.76 0.89 -15.83
CA ALA A 335 6.12 0.57 -17.21
C ALA A 335 5.06 1.05 -18.21
N ARG A 336 3.76 0.87 -17.92
CA ARG A 336 2.65 1.33 -18.78
C ARG A 336 2.76 2.82 -19.04
N TRP A 337 2.97 3.60 -17.99
CA TRP A 337 3.03 5.05 -18.10
C TRP A 337 4.34 5.51 -18.73
N LEU A 338 5.49 4.94 -18.37
CA LEU A 338 6.75 5.27 -19.04
C LEU A 338 6.73 4.94 -20.53
N ALA A 339 5.99 3.91 -20.95
CA ALA A 339 5.84 3.56 -22.36
C ALA A 339 5.18 4.66 -23.20
N THR A 340 4.42 5.59 -22.60
CA THR A 340 3.85 6.74 -23.31
C THR A 340 4.85 7.89 -23.50
N ASN A 341 6.09 7.76 -22.99
CA ASN A 341 7.11 8.81 -22.94
C ASN A 341 6.56 10.12 -22.34
N PRO A 342 6.07 10.10 -21.09
CA PRO A 342 5.50 11.28 -20.45
C PRO A 342 6.58 12.34 -20.19
N GLN A 343 6.14 13.59 -20.12
CA GLN A 343 6.89 14.75 -19.68
C GLN A 343 6.73 15.00 -18.17
N LEU A 344 5.56 14.65 -17.60
CA LEU A 344 5.25 14.76 -16.17
C LEU A 344 4.66 13.45 -15.63
#